data_AF-A0A959F2S9-F1
#
_entry.id   AF-A0A959F2S9-F1
#
_cell.length_a   1.000
_cell.length_b   1.000
_cell.length_c   1.000
_cell.angle_alpha   90.00
_cell.angle_beta   90.00
_cell.angle_gamma   90.00
#
_symmetry.space_group_name_H-M   'P 1'
#
loop_
_entity.id
_entity.type
_entity.pdbx_description
1 polymer ?
#
loop_
_entity_poly.entity_id
_entity_poly.type
_entity_poly.pdbx_seq_one_letter_code
_entity_poly.pdbx_strand_id
1 'polypeptide(L)'
;PGWHSTIFGPSYVISSVATGMALIIGVMWVYRKIYHLEEYLTERHFRNMAYIMLVLVAAFGYFTFSEYITNWYSSGKWESAVTAKLLSFDDFGWAFHLANLFGILLPIIVIAIPRFRTPTTIAGLSLLLVLAMWVRRYLTVVPSLETPLLPIQDTRPEYIHYSATWVEWALVLAGAATFFLFFTLVPKLINVIPISEYDDESK
;
A
#
# COMPACT_ATOMS: atom_id res chain seq x y z
N PRO A 1 -3.03 -15.93 16.37
CA PRO A 1 -2.28 -16.34 15.17
C PRO A 1 -2.28 -15.20 14.15
N GLY A 2 -1.15 -14.93 13.48
CA GLY A 2 -1.03 -13.92 12.42
C GLY A 2 -0.67 -12.49 12.84
N TRP A 3 -0.93 -12.07 14.09
CA TRP A 3 -0.58 -10.72 14.59
C TRP A 3 0.49 -10.73 15.70
N HIS A 4 0.78 -11.89 16.28
CA HIS A 4 1.75 -11.99 17.38
C HIS A 4 3.17 -12.07 16.82
N SER A 5 3.73 -10.92 16.47
CA SER A 5 5.02 -10.82 15.80
C SER A 5 5.78 -9.56 16.23
N THR A 6 7.06 -9.71 16.57
CA THR A 6 7.94 -8.60 16.96
C THR A 6 8.30 -7.70 15.77
N ILE A 7 8.23 -8.23 14.54
CA ILE A 7 8.53 -7.47 13.30
C ILE A 7 7.33 -6.65 12.82
N PHE A 8 6.13 -6.93 13.35
CA PHE A 8 4.88 -6.31 12.89
C PHE A 8 4.89 -4.79 13.03
N GLY A 9 5.33 -4.27 14.18
CA GLY A 9 5.40 -2.82 14.43
C GLY A 9 6.26 -2.08 13.41
N PRO A 10 7.56 -2.40 13.30
CA PRO A 10 8.43 -1.80 12.27
C PRO A 10 7.91 -1.99 10.84
N SER A 11 7.39 -3.16 10.50
CA SER A 11 6.82 -3.45 9.18
C SER A 11 5.60 -2.58 8.86
N TYR A 12 4.73 -2.37 9.84
CA TYR A 12 3.56 -1.50 9.71
C TYR A 12 3.95 -0.05 9.47
N VAL A 13 4.98 0.46 10.16
CA VAL A 13 5.49 1.82 9.97
C VAL A 13 6.06 1.98 8.57
N ILE A 14 6.98 1.09 8.14
CA ILE A 14 7.59 1.19 6.81
C ILE A 14 6.53 1.11 5.71
N SER A 15 5.59 0.16 5.81
CA SER A 15 4.49 0.06 4.84
C SER A 15 3.61 1.31 4.78
N SER A 16 3.35 1.95 5.92
CA SER A 16 2.54 3.17 5.98
C SER A 16 3.26 4.35 5.32
N VAL A 17 4.56 4.51 5.59
CA VAL A 17 5.38 5.53 4.92
C VAL A 17 5.46 5.24 3.42
N ALA A 18 5.68 3.99 3.01
CA ALA A 18 5.73 3.61 1.59
C ALA A 18 4.42 3.95 0.85
N THR A 19 3.27 3.63 1.45
CA THR A 19 1.94 3.91 0.90
C THR A 19 1.68 5.41 0.82
N GLY A 20 2.08 6.17 1.85
CA GLY A 20 2.00 7.63 1.85
C GLY A 20 2.83 8.26 0.74
N MET A 21 4.08 7.82 0.57
CA MET A 21 4.94 8.28 -0.53
C MET A 21 4.34 7.96 -1.90
N ALA A 22 3.77 6.76 -2.06
CA ALA A 22 3.11 6.37 -3.30
C ALA A 22 1.89 7.24 -3.62
N LEU A 23 1.10 7.59 -2.60
CA LEU A 23 -0.01 8.52 -2.73
C LEU A 23 0.47 9.92 -3.14
N ILE A 24 1.53 10.44 -2.50
CA ILE A 24 2.13 11.74 -2.84
C ILE A 24 2.61 11.75 -4.29
N ILE A 25 3.27 10.70 -4.77
CA ILE A 25 3.71 10.59 -6.18
C ILE A 25 2.51 10.67 -7.14
N GLY A 26 1.42 9.96 -6.84
CA GLY A 26 0.20 9.98 -7.65
C GLY A 26 -0.42 11.38 -7.68
N VAL A 27 -0.52 12.00 -6.51
CA VAL A 27 -0.98 13.39 -6.31
C VAL A 27 -0.14 14.37 -7.13
N MET A 28 1.19 14.34 -6.99
CA MET A 28 2.11 15.19 -7.74
C MET A 28 1.90 15.06 -9.25
N TRP A 29 1.69 13.84 -9.74
CA TRP A 29 1.44 13.60 -11.16
C TRP A 29 0.13 14.22 -11.63
N VAL A 30 -0.94 14.11 -10.84
CA VAL A 30 -2.23 14.73 -11.14
C VAL A 30 -2.10 16.25 -11.16
N TYR A 31 -1.46 16.87 -10.16
CA TYR A 31 -1.23 18.32 -10.16
C TYR A 31 -0.40 18.77 -11.35
N ARG A 32 0.68 18.04 -11.66
CA ARG A 32 1.53 18.33 -12.81
C ARG A 32 0.71 18.41 -14.10
N LYS A 33 -0.26 17.50 -14.28
CA LYS A 33 -1.09 17.44 -15.49
C LYS A 33 -2.24 18.44 -15.53
N ILE A 34 -2.89 18.72 -14.40
CA ILE A 34 -4.04 19.64 -14.35
C ILE A 34 -3.58 21.11 -14.39
N TYR A 35 -2.51 21.45 -13.68
CA TYR A 35 -2.04 22.83 -13.53
C TYR A 35 -0.84 23.17 -14.42
N HIS A 36 -0.44 22.26 -15.32
CA HIS A 36 0.69 22.45 -16.23
C HIS A 36 2.00 22.81 -15.51
N LEU A 37 2.29 22.10 -14.41
CA LEU A 37 3.46 22.37 -13.55
C LEU A 37 4.70 21.57 -13.97
N GLU A 38 4.89 21.30 -15.26
CA GLU A 38 6.02 20.52 -15.77
C GLU A 38 7.39 21.14 -15.43
N GLU A 39 7.47 22.47 -15.39
CA GLU A 39 8.70 23.21 -15.08
C GLU A 39 9.09 23.08 -13.60
N TYR A 40 8.11 23.06 -12.70
CA TYR A 40 8.32 22.91 -11.26
C TYR A 40 8.45 21.42 -10.85
N LEU A 41 7.53 20.58 -11.30
CA LEU A 41 7.47 19.14 -11.01
C LEU A 41 8.23 18.34 -12.07
N THR A 42 9.53 18.59 -12.16
CA THR A 42 10.43 17.95 -13.13
C THR A 42 10.52 16.43 -12.98
N GLU A 43 11.03 15.75 -14.01
CA GLU A 43 11.28 14.30 -13.96
C GLU A 43 12.25 13.88 -12.85
N ARG A 44 13.14 14.79 -12.44
CA ARG A 44 14.09 14.54 -11.35
C ARG A 44 13.34 14.31 -10.03
N HIS A 45 12.30 15.08 -9.74
CA HIS A 45 11.46 14.90 -8.56
C HIS A 45 10.81 13.50 -8.55
N PHE A 46 10.19 13.11 -9.65
CA PHE A 46 9.57 11.77 -9.76
C PHE A 46 10.59 10.64 -9.59
N ARG A 47 11.79 10.77 -10.17
CA ARG A 47 12.85 9.77 -10.05
C ARG A 47 13.38 9.64 -8.64
N ASN A 48 13.61 10.77 -7.95
CA ASN A 48 14.07 10.78 -6.57
C ASN A 48 13.02 10.18 -5.63
N MET A 49 11.75 10.57 -5.81
CA MET A 49 10.62 10.01 -5.06
C MET A 49 10.47 8.50 -5.30
N ALA A 50 10.66 8.05 -6.55
CA ALA A 50 10.65 6.64 -6.88
C ALA A 50 11.78 5.86 -6.19
N TYR A 51 12.98 6.42 -6.06
CA TYR A 51 14.07 5.76 -5.31
C TYR A 51 13.76 5.65 -3.81
N ILE A 52 13.18 6.68 -3.20
CA ILE A 52 12.75 6.62 -1.80
C ILE A 52 11.68 5.53 -1.63
N MET A 53 10.67 5.54 -2.50
CA MET A 53 9.62 4.51 -2.51
C MET A 53 10.21 3.11 -2.69
N LEU A 54 11.17 2.94 -3.60
CA LEU A 54 11.87 1.67 -3.83
C LEU A 54 12.55 1.15 -2.56
N VAL A 55 13.29 1.99 -1.84
CA VAL A 55 13.98 1.59 -0.60
C VAL A 55 12.97 1.16 0.47
N LEU A 56 11.89 1.91 0.64
CA LEU A 56 10.84 1.58 1.61
C LEU A 56 10.13 0.27 1.26
N VAL A 57 9.80 0.07 -0.02
CA VAL A 57 9.16 -1.16 -0.51
C VAL A 57 10.10 -2.36 -0.40
N ALA A 58 11.39 -2.19 -0.69
CA ALA A 58 12.38 -3.26 -0.51
C ALA A 58 12.53 -3.65 0.97
N ALA A 59 12.58 -2.68 1.88
CA ALA A 59 12.61 -2.93 3.32
C ALA A 59 11.33 -3.62 3.81
N PHE A 60 10.16 -3.18 3.34
CA PHE A 60 8.89 -3.85 3.63
C PHE A 60 8.83 -5.28 3.07
N GLY A 61 9.38 -5.49 1.87
CA GLY A 61 9.54 -6.81 1.25
C GLY A 61 10.43 -7.73 2.08
N TYR A 62 11.56 -7.22 2.60
CA TYR A 62 12.42 -7.96 3.52
C TYR A 62 11.69 -8.39 4.78
N PHE A 63 10.96 -7.48 5.43
CA PHE A 63 10.18 -7.81 6.64
C PHE A 63 9.06 -8.81 6.35
N THR A 64 8.35 -8.63 5.25
CA THR A 64 7.31 -9.57 4.79
C THR A 64 7.89 -10.97 4.59
N PHE A 65 9.03 -11.06 3.90
CA PHE A 65 9.71 -12.33 3.65
C PHE A 65 10.21 -12.98 4.95
N SER A 66 10.81 -12.18 5.84
CA SER A 66 11.28 -12.65 7.14
C SER A 66 10.13 -13.20 7.99
N GLU A 67 8.98 -12.52 8.00
CA GLU A 67 7.78 -12.97 8.73
C GLU A 67 7.31 -14.35 8.24
N TYR A 68 7.21 -14.54 6.92
CA TYR A 68 6.80 -15.85 6.38
C TYR A 68 7.81 -16.95 6.66
N ILE A 69 9.12 -16.67 6.59
CA ILE A 69 10.15 -17.65 6.95
C ILE A 69 10.07 -18.03 8.42
N THR A 70 9.95 -17.05 9.32
CA THR A 70 9.90 -17.31 10.76
C THR A 70 8.62 -18.06 11.14
N ASN A 71 7.48 -17.73 10.53
CA ASN A 71 6.22 -18.45 10.74
C ASN A 71 6.31 -19.91 10.27
N TRP A 72 6.95 -20.14 9.11
CA TRP A 72 7.20 -21.49 8.62
C TRP A 72 8.15 -22.27 9.54
N TYR A 73 9.26 -21.65 9.96
CA TYR A 73 10.25 -22.27 10.85
C TYR A 73 9.67 -22.64 12.22
N SER A 74 8.88 -21.74 12.83
CA SER A 74 8.31 -21.95 14.17
C SER A 74 7.36 -23.15 14.24
N SER A 75 6.86 -23.67 13.12
CA SER A 75 5.97 -24.85 13.04
C SER A 75 4.75 -24.79 13.97
N GLY A 76 4.32 -23.57 14.35
CA GLY A 76 3.17 -23.36 15.21
C GLY A 76 1.90 -23.72 14.44
N LYS A 77 1.19 -24.77 14.85
CA LYS A 77 0.00 -25.30 14.17
C LYS A 77 -0.97 -24.21 13.67
N TRP A 78 -1.20 -23.20 14.50
CA TRP A 78 -2.13 -22.11 14.23
C TRP A 78 -1.57 -21.03 13.29
N GLU A 79 -0.27 -20.73 13.34
CA GLU A 79 0.38 -19.82 12.39
C GLU A 79 0.45 -20.45 10.99
N SER A 80 0.71 -21.75 10.93
CA SER A 80 0.70 -22.52 9.69
C SER A 80 -0.69 -22.57 9.05
N ALA A 81 -1.76 -22.63 9.84
CA ALA A 81 -3.14 -22.61 9.33
C ALA A 81 -3.48 -21.28 8.62
N VAL A 82 -3.15 -20.14 9.23
CA VAL A 82 -3.33 -18.82 8.61
C VAL A 82 -2.50 -18.70 7.33
N THR A 83 -1.23 -19.14 7.39
CA THR A 83 -0.32 -19.10 6.24
C THR A 83 -0.80 -19.98 5.09
N ALA A 84 -1.32 -21.17 5.38
CA ALA A 84 -1.90 -22.06 4.38
C ALA A 84 -3.12 -21.42 3.69
N LYS A 85 -4.00 -20.76 4.45
CA LYS A 85 -5.15 -20.03 3.91
C LYS A 85 -4.75 -18.84 3.02
N LEU A 86 -3.67 -18.15 3.38
CA LEU A 86 -3.11 -17.06 2.57
C LEU A 86 -2.50 -17.54 1.25
N LEU A 87 -1.93 -18.74 1.21
CA LEU A 87 -1.29 -19.31 0.02
C LEU A 87 -2.26 -20.12 -0.86
N SER A 88 -3.37 -20.59 -0.30
CA SER A 88 -4.40 -21.36 -0.99
C SER A 88 -5.17 -20.50 -2.00
N PHE A 89 -5.15 -20.88 -3.29
CA PHE A 89 -5.91 -20.19 -4.34
C PHE A 89 -7.43 -20.33 -4.20
N ASP A 90 -7.89 -21.34 -3.46
CA ASP A 90 -9.31 -21.54 -3.16
C ASP A 90 -9.81 -20.58 -2.06
N ASP A 91 -8.89 -19.96 -1.31
CA ASP A 91 -9.18 -18.97 -0.27
C ASP A 91 -8.67 -17.57 -0.67
N PHE A 92 -7.58 -17.09 -0.05
CA PHE A 92 -7.06 -15.73 -0.23
C PHE A 92 -5.86 -15.65 -1.17
N GLY A 93 -5.42 -16.78 -1.76
CA GLY A 93 -4.19 -16.90 -2.56
C GLY A 93 -4.11 -15.90 -3.70
N TRP A 94 -5.19 -15.69 -4.45
CA TRP A 94 -5.21 -14.68 -5.51
C TRP A 94 -4.92 -13.28 -5.00
N ALA A 95 -5.65 -12.83 -3.98
CA ALA A 95 -5.45 -11.52 -3.37
C ALA A 95 -4.04 -11.40 -2.77
N PHE A 96 -3.55 -12.46 -2.13
CA PHE A 96 -2.22 -12.52 -1.54
C PHE A 96 -1.10 -12.37 -2.56
N HIS A 97 -1.11 -13.19 -3.62
CA HIS A 97 -0.06 -13.15 -4.62
C HIS A 97 -0.08 -11.85 -5.42
N LEU A 98 -1.26 -11.33 -5.77
CA LEU A 98 -1.38 -10.05 -6.46
C LEU A 98 -0.95 -8.88 -5.57
N ALA A 99 -1.31 -8.86 -4.28
CA ALA A 99 -0.87 -7.81 -3.37
C ALA A 99 0.66 -7.81 -3.17
N ASN A 100 1.29 -8.97 -3.07
CA ASN A 100 2.76 -9.06 -3.01
C ASN A 100 3.42 -8.68 -4.36
N LEU A 101 2.82 -9.08 -5.48
CA LEU A 101 3.31 -8.73 -6.80
C LEU A 101 3.27 -7.21 -7.03
N PHE A 102 2.10 -6.59 -6.88
CA PHE A 102 1.92 -5.16 -7.16
C PHE A 102 2.44 -4.25 -6.05
N GLY A 103 2.40 -4.70 -4.79
CA GLY A 103 2.85 -3.91 -3.64
C GLY A 103 4.34 -4.00 -3.35
N ILE A 104 5.03 -5.05 -3.82
CA ILE A 104 6.45 -5.29 -3.51
C ILE A 104 7.27 -5.51 -4.78
N LEU A 105 6.99 -6.58 -5.52
CA LEU A 105 7.87 -7.03 -6.61
C LEU A 105 7.88 -6.08 -7.81
N LEU A 106 6.70 -5.67 -8.28
CA LEU A 106 6.55 -4.83 -9.46
C LEU A 106 7.22 -3.46 -9.26
N PRO A 107 7.05 -2.74 -8.12
CA PRO A 107 7.77 -1.50 -7.89
C PRO A 107 9.29 -1.66 -7.90
N ILE A 108 9.79 -2.76 -7.31
CA ILE A 108 11.22 -3.07 -7.29
C ILE A 108 11.75 -3.26 -8.71
N ILE A 109 11.09 -4.10 -9.51
CA ILE A 109 11.54 -4.46 -10.86
C ILE A 109 11.46 -3.25 -11.80
N VAL A 110 10.33 -2.54 -11.81
CA VAL A 110 10.09 -1.42 -12.73
C VAL A 110 11.04 -0.27 -12.43
N ILE A 111 11.27 0.06 -11.17
CA ILE A 111 12.18 1.15 -10.79
C ILE A 111 13.63 0.71 -10.93
N ALA A 112 13.98 -0.57 -10.76
CA ALA A 112 15.35 -1.04 -11.00
C ALA A 112 15.80 -0.84 -12.45
N ILE A 113 14.89 -0.86 -13.42
CA ILE A 113 15.19 -0.70 -14.84
C ILE A 113 15.09 0.79 -15.25
N PRO A 114 16.20 1.44 -15.65
CA PRO A 114 16.20 2.89 -15.96
C PRO A 114 15.22 3.32 -17.05
N ARG A 115 14.96 2.43 -18.02
CA ARG A 115 14.06 2.70 -19.16
C ARG A 115 12.61 3.01 -18.74
N PHE A 116 12.15 2.48 -17.60
CA PHE A 116 10.76 2.64 -17.16
C PHE A 116 10.55 3.79 -16.18
N ARG A 117 11.60 4.56 -15.85
CA ARG A 117 11.55 5.64 -14.85
C ARG A 117 10.97 6.95 -15.40
N THR A 118 9.84 6.88 -16.11
CA THR A 118 9.11 8.07 -16.56
C THR A 118 8.09 8.51 -15.52
N PRO A 119 7.74 9.80 -15.44
CA PRO A 119 6.76 10.31 -14.47
C PRO A 119 5.41 9.60 -14.51
N THR A 120 4.92 9.27 -15.72
CA THR A 120 3.64 8.55 -15.91
C THR A 120 3.71 7.11 -15.40
N THR A 121 4.80 6.39 -15.69
CA THR A 121 4.97 5.01 -15.21
C THR A 121 5.13 4.97 -13.70
N ILE A 122 5.90 5.90 -13.14
CA ILE A 122 6.10 6.02 -11.69
C ILE A 122 4.78 6.32 -10.98
N ALA A 123 3.94 7.21 -11.54
CA ALA A 123 2.62 7.51 -10.98
C ALA A 123 1.62 6.34 -11.10
N GLY A 124 1.60 5.65 -12.24
CA GLY A 124 0.77 4.46 -12.42
C GLY A 124 1.15 3.35 -11.44
N LEU A 125 2.46 3.14 -11.26
CA LEU A 125 2.99 2.19 -10.30
C LEU A 125 2.64 2.56 -8.85
N SER A 126 2.69 3.84 -8.51
CA SER A 126 2.38 4.30 -7.16
C SER A 126 0.89 4.13 -6.83
N LEU A 127 -0.01 4.36 -7.78
CA LEU A 127 -1.44 4.06 -7.63
C LEU A 127 -1.71 2.57 -7.43
N LEU A 128 -1.07 1.70 -8.23
CA LEU A 128 -1.16 0.24 -8.07
C LEU A 128 -0.65 -0.21 -6.71
N LEU A 129 0.44 0.38 -6.22
CA LEU A 129 0.98 0.10 -4.89
C LEU A 129 -0.04 0.47 -3.81
N VAL A 130 -0.67 1.65 -3.86
CA VAL A 130 -1.68 2.06 -2.87
C VAL A 130 -2.83 1.06 -2.80
N LEU A 131 -3.31 0.60 -3.95
CA LEU A 131 -4.37 -0.42 -4.02
C LEU A 131 -3.91 -1.77 -3.46
N ALA A 132 -2.71 -2.22 -3.82
CA ALA A 132 -2.13 -3.45 -3.28
C ALA A 132 -1.94 -3.38 -1.76
N MET A 133 -1.55 -2.24 -1.22
CA MET A 133 -1.38 -2.04 0.22
C MET A 133 -2.72 -2.02 0.95
N TRP A 134 -3.78 -1.50 0.34
CA TRP A 134 -5.13 -1.62 0.88
C TRP A 134 -5.58 -3.10 0.97
N VAL A 135 -5.40 -3.88 -0.11
CA VAL A 135 -5.66 -5.34 -0.10
C VAL A 135 -4.79 -6.04 0.94
N ARG A 136 -3.53 -5.64 1.09
CA ARG A 136 -2.63 -6.21 2.10
C ARG A 136 -3.13 -5.97 3.53
N ARG A 137 -3.72 -4.80 3.83
CA ARG A 137 -4.33 -4.55 5.14
C ARG A 137 -5.54 -5.48 5.39
N TYR A 138 -6.36 -5.70 4.38
CA TYR A 138 -7.45 -6.68 4.44
C TYR A 138 -6.93 -8.10 4.74
N LEU A 139 -5.90 -8.55 4.02
CA LEU A 139 -5.29 -9.88 4.18
C LEU A 139 -4.55 -10.08 5.51
N THR A 140 -4.10 -9.01 6.15
CA THR A 140 -3.57 -9.11 7.50
C THR A 140 -4.68 -9.32 8.52
N VAL A 141 -5.87 -8.76 8.30
CA VAL A 141 -6.93 -8.77 9.32
C VAL A 141 -7.85 -9.98 9.18
N VAL A 142 -8.46 -10.17 8.01
CA VAL A 142 -9.56 -11.12 7.82
C VAL A 142 -9.12 -12.59 7.97
N PRO A 143 -8.08 -13.08 7.26
CA PRO A 143 -7.66 -14.48 7.37
C PRO A 143 -7.24 -14.88 8.79
N SER A 144 -6.63 -13.95 9.53
CA SER A 144 -6.25 -14.17 10.93
C SER A 144 -7.46 -14.28 11.84
N LEU A 145 -8.51 -13.48 11.63
CA LEU A 145 -9.74 -13.54 12.42
C LEU A 145 -10.63 -14.72 12.06
N GLU A 146 -10.62 -15.17 10.80
CA GLU A 146 -11.31 -16.40 10.36
C GLU A 146 -10.61 -17.69 10.84
N THR A 147 -9.42 -17.58 11.43
CA THR A 147 -8.64 -18.72 11.96
C THR A 147 -8.31 -18.52 13.46
N PRO A 148 -9.33 -18.40 14.32
CA PRO A 148 -9.12 -18.17 15.75
C PRO A 148 -8.48 -19.38 16.45
N LEU A 149 -7.85 -19.14 17.60
CA LEU A 149 -7.24 -20.19 18.42
C LEU A 149 -8.28 -21.17 19.00
N LEU A 150 -9.45 -20.64 19.36
CA LEU A 150 -10.56 -21.44 19.86
C LEU A 150 -11.57 -21.67 18.73
N PRO A 151 -12.19 -22.86 18.63
CA PRO A 151 -13.25 -23.10 17.66
C PRO A 151 -14.37 -22.07 17.77
N ILE A 152 -14.84 -21.58 16.61
CA ILE A 152 -15.97 -20.66 16.56
C ILE A 152 -17.19 -21.39 17.12
N GLN A 153 -17.82 -20.81 18.16
CA GLN A 153 -18.96 -21.43 18.83
C GLN A 153 -20.26 -21.32 18.02
N ASP A 154 -20.36 -20.27 17.20
CA ASP A 154 -21.50 -20.03 16.30
C ASP A 154 -21.12 -20.38 14.86
N THR A 155 -21.67 -21.48 14.35
CA THR A 155 -21.32 -22.03 13.04
C THR A 155 -22.17 -21.48 11.90
N ARG A 156 -22.93 -20.40 12.12
CA ARG A 156 -23.62 -19.69 11.04
C ARG A 156 -22.57 -19.19 10.02
N PRO A 157 -22.79 -19.39 8.70
CA PRO A 157 -21.80 -19.05 7.67
C PRO A 157 -21.28 -17.60 7.74
N GLU A 158 -22.15 -16.68 8.16
CA GLU A 158 -21.88 -15.25 8.38
C GLU A 158 -20.79 -14.97 9.42
N TYR A 159 -20.59 -15.88 10.37
CA TYR A 159 -19.60 -15.77 11.45
C TYR A 159 -18.30 -16.51 11.14
N ILE A 160 -18.28 -17.31 10.07
CA ILE A 160 -17.14 -18.10 9.63
C ILE A 160 -16.40 -17.37 8.51
N HIS A 161 -17.13 -16.71 7.60
CA HIS A 161 -16.57 -16.00 6.46
C HIS A 161 -17.01 -14.54 6.46
N TYR A 162 -16.03 -13.64 6.44
CA TYR A 162 -16.28 -12.22 6.32
C TYR A 162 -16.70 -11.87 4.88
N SER A 163 -17.80 -11.14 4.76
CA SER A 163 -18.16 -10.48 3.51
C SER A 163 -18.59 -9.04 3.82
N ALA A 164 -17.99 -8.09 3.11
CA ALA A 164 -18.28 -6.68 3.33
C ALA A 164 -19.70 -6.35 2.83
N THR A 165 -20.49 -5.77 3.73
CA THR A 165 -21.82 -5.25 3.45
C THR A 165 -21.75 -3.99 2.58
N TRP A 166 -22.86 -3.63 1.95
CA TRP A 166 -22.93 -2.40 1.17
C TRP A 166 -22.64 -1.14 2.00
N VAL A 167 -22.95 -1.16 3.31
CA VAL A 167 -22.68 -0.06 4.24
C VAL A 167 -21.17 0.11 4.44
N GLU A 168 -20.43 -0.99 4.63
CA GLU A 168 -18.97 -0.96 4.76
C GLU A 168 -18.31 -0.44 3.47
N TRP A 169 -18.79 -0.89 2.30
CA TRP A 169 -18.34 -0.34 1.02
C TRP A 169 -18.65 1.16 0.89
N ALA A 170 -19.83 1.60 1.32
CA ALA A 170 -20.20 3.01 1.32
C ALA A 170 -19.27 3.84 2.22
N LEU A 171 -18.86 3.32 3.38
CA LEU A 171 -17.90 3.99 4.27
C LEU A 171 -16.50 4.10 3.65
N VAL A 172 -16.01 3.06 2.97
CA VAL A 172 -14.75 3.10 2.23
C VAL A 172 -14.80 4.16 1.12
N LEU A 173 -15.89 4.17 0.35
CA LEU A 173 -16.11 5.16 -0.72
C LEU A 173 -16.25 6.58 -0.16
N ALA A 174 -16.91 6.75 0.99
CA ALA A 174 -17.02 8.04 1.66
C ALA A 174 -15.63 8.57 2.07
N GLY A 175 -14.77 7.73 2.63
CA GLY A 175 -13.38 8.10 2.97
C GLY A 175 -12.58 8.53 1.73
N ALA A 176 -12.69 7.78 0.62
CA ALA A 176 -12.07 8.16 -0.64
C ALA A 176 -12.63 9.48 -1.20
N ALA A 177 -13.94 9.67 -1.16
CA ALA A 177 -14.60 10.90 -1.59
C ALA A 177 -14.17 12.11 -0.76
N THR A 178 -14.01 11.95 0.56
CA THR A 178 -13.48 12.98 1.45
C THR A 178 -12.05 13.37 1.05
N PHE A 179 -11.19 12.39 0.73
CA PHE A 179 -9.85 12.67 0.22
C PHE A 179 -9.91 13.50 -1.07
N PHE A 180 -10.71 13.09 -2.06
CA PHE A 180 -10.84 13.83 -3.33
C PHE A 180 -11.45 15.23 -3.15
N LEU A 181 -12.38 15.39 -2.22
CA LEU A 181 -12.95 16.69 -1.85
C LEU A 181 -11.85 17.63 -1.35
N PHE A 182 -11.04 17.20 -0.38
CA PHE A 182 -9.93 18.03 0.12
C PHE A 182 -8.86 18.25 -0.95
N PHE A 183 -8.53 17.23 -1.73
CA PHE A 183 -7.60 17.32 -2.83
C PHE A 183 -7.99 18.38 -3.87
N THR A 184 -9.29 18.58 -4.12
CA THR A 184 -9.78 19.60 -5.07
C THR A 184 -10.02 20.97 -4.44
N LEU A 185 -10.30 21.01 -3.13
CA LEU A 185 -10.65 22.24 -2.41
C LEU A 185 -9.42 22.99 -1.88
N VAL A 186 -8.43 22.26 -1.34
CA VAL A 186 -7.21 22.86 -0.74
C VAL A 186 -6.44 23.75 -1.74
N PRO A 187 -6.20 23.36 -3.00
CA PRO A 187 -5.52 24.21 -3.99
C PRO A 187 -6.21 25.53 -4.31
N LYS A 188 -7.52 25.61 -4.04
CA LYS A 188 -8.29 26.85 -4.23
C LYS A 188 -8.14 27.81 -3.05
N LEU A 189 -7.70 27.31 -1.90
CA LEU A 189 -7.53 28.08 -0.67
C LEU A 189 -6.08 28.49 -0.42
N ILE A 190 -5.12 27.65 -0.83
CA ILE A 190 -3.68 27.88 -0.62
C ILE A 190 -2.89 27.70 -1.92
N ASN A 191 -1.75 28.38 -2.02
CA ASN A 191 -0.83 28.18 -3.13
C ASN A 191 -0.23 26.77 -3.06
N VAL A 192 -0.35 26.01 -4.16
CA VAL A 192 0.16 24.63 -4.26
C VAL A 192 1.69 24.59 -4.21
N ILE A 193 2.34 25.63 -4.73
CA ILE A 193 3.78 25.79 -4.72
C ILE A 193 4.12 26.98 -3.80
N PRO A 194 5.01 26.81 -2.81
CA PRO A 194 5.45 27.91 -1.96
C PRO A 194 6.33 28.88 -2.77
N ILE A 195 5.83 30.08 -3.04
CA ILE A 195 6.52 31.08 -3.87
C ILE A 195 7.80 31.59 -3.19
N SER A 196 7.81 31.67 -1.86
CA SER A 196 8.94 32.20 -1.08
C SER A 196 10.25 31.44 -1.26
N GLU A 197 10.18 30.14 -1.59
CA GLU A 197 11.38 29.29 -1.71
C GLU A 197 12.07 29.46 -3.07
N TYR A 198 11.31 29.84 -4.11
CA TYR A 198 11.87 30.10 -5.45
C TYR A 198 12.47 31.50 -5.59
N ASP A 199 11.98 32.48 -4.84
CA ASP A 199 12.57 33.83 -4.82
C ASP A 199 13.99 33.83 -4.23
N ASP A 200 14.27 32.95 -3.27
CA ASP A 200 15.59 32.84 -2.63
C ASP A 200 16.61 32.04 -3.47
N GLU A 201 16.18 31.08 -4.31
CA GLU A 201 17.08 30.39 -5.27
C GLU A 201 17.47 31.26 -6.48
N SER A 202 16.74 32.36 -6.72
CA SER A 202 17.00 33.28 -7.84
C SER A 202 18.02 34.39 -7.53
N LYS A 203 18.52 34.46 -6.29
CA LYS A 203 19.55 35.40 -5.82
C LYS A 203 20.91 34.73 -5.67
#